data_AF-A0A091JSF7-F1
#
_entry.id   AF-A0A091JSF7-F1
#
_cell.length_a   1.000
_cell.length_b   1.000
_cell.length_c   1.000
_cell.angle_alpha   90.00
_cell.angle_beta   90.00
_cell.angle_gamma   90.00
#
_symmetry.space_group_name_H-M   'P 1'
#
loop_
_entity.id
_entity.type
_entity.pdbx_description
1 polymer ?
#
loop_
_entity_poly.entity_id
_entity_poly.type
_entity_poly.pdbx_seq_one_letter_code
_entity_poly.pdbx_strand_id
1 'polypeptide(L)'
;RALLAVSLNLMALLFSTTAFITTHWCEGTQRVPKPSCGKEKKTNCLNYSGNETANETNQNVVHYSWETGDDRFLFRYFHTGIWYSCEENINAAGEKCRSFIDLAPASEKAKAFFPFYKCHHCCFLSYLTAQQCKHLACPLRAVLWISSQSGVLWLSVVSEVLYIMLLVVGFSLMCLELFHSSSVIDGLKLNAFAAVFTVLSGLLGMVAHMMYTQVFQVTVSLGPEDWRPHSWDYGWSFCLAWGSFTCCMAASVTTLNSYTKTVIEFR
;
A
#
# COMPACT_ATOMS: atom_id res chain seq x y z
N ARG A 1 23.27 5.27 -23.91
CA ARG A 1 22.86 6.13 -22.77
C ARG A 1 21.34 6.26 -22.72
N ALA A 2 20.68 6.69 -23.81
CA ALA A 2 19.22 6.66 -23.91
C ALA A 2 18.61 5.27 -23.62
N LEU A 3 19.17 4.19 -24.20
CA LEU A 3 18.72 2.81 -23.92
C LEU A 3 18.80 2.42 -22.43
N LEU A 4 19.82 2.90 -21.71
CA LEU A 4 19.99 2.64 -20.28
C LEU A 4 18.94 3.39 -19.46
N ALA A 5 18.67 4.66 -19.79
CA ALA A 5 17.61 5.43 -19.12
C ALA A 5 16.23 4.79 -19.36
N VAL A 6 15.96 4.35 -20.59
CA VAL A 6 14.72 3.66 -20.98
C VAL A 6 14.58 2.33 -20.26
N SER A 7 15.63 1.51 -20.20
CA SER A 7 15.57 0.21 -19.51
C SER A 7 15.39 0.36 -18.00
N LEU A 8 16.05 1.34 -17.38
CA LEU A 8 15.88 1.65 -15.95
C LEU A 8 14.46 2.14 -15.65
N ASN A 9 13.88 2.99 -16.50
CA ASN A 9 12.48 3.44 -16.35
C ASN A 9 11.48 2.31 -16.56
N LEU A 10 11.70 1.42 -17.53
CA LEU A 10 10.87 0.23 -17.73
C LEU A 10 10.92 -0.67 -16.50
N MET A 11 12.11 -0.93 -15.96
CA MET A 11 12.27 -1.74 -14.76
C MET A 11 11.60 -1.10 -13.54
N ALA A 12 11.71 0.22 -13.37
CA ALA A 12 10.96 0.96 -12.36
C ALA A 12 9.45 0.77 -12.52
N LEU A 13 8.92 0.97 -13.73
CA LEU A 13 7.49 0.82 -14.01
C LEU A 13 6.99 -0.59 -13.68
N LEU A 14 7.72 -1.63 -14.07
CA LEU A 14 7.37 -3.03 -13.78
C LEU A 14 7.38 -3.30 -12.28
N PHE A 15 8.42 -2.85 -11.56
CA PHE A 15 8.54 -3.07 -10.12
C PHE A 15 7.46 -2.31 -9.33
N SER A 16 7.20 -1.04 -9.65
CA SER A 16 6.14 -0.26 -8.98
C SER A 16 4.75 -0.83 -9.28
N THR A 17 4.45 -1.19 -10.53
CA THR A 17 3.15 -1.80 -10.88
C THR A 17 2.96 -3.14 -10.18
N THR A 18 4.01 -3.96 -10.12
CA THR A 18 3.98 -5.25 -9.41
C THR A 18 3.75 -5.03 -7.92
N ALA A 19 4.52 -4.12 -7.30
CA ALA A 19 4.37 -3.76 -5.90
C ALA A 19 2.97 -3.21 -5.60
N PHE A 20 2.36 -2.44 -6.49
CA PHE A 20 1.03 -1.87 -6.25
C PHE A 20 -0.10 -2.91 -6.24
N ILE A 21 0.01 -3.95 -7.06
CA ILE A 21 -1.06 -4.96 -7.26
C ILE A 21 -0.95 -6.10 -6.25
N THR A 22 0.27 -6.47 -5.87
CA THR A 22 0.54 -7.62 -5.00
C THR A 22 0.08 -7.41 -3.55
N THR A 23 -0.20 -8.52 -2.88
CA THR A 23 -0.65 -8.58 -1.48
C THR A 23 0.47 -8.82 -0.48
N HIS A 24 1.74 -8.81 -0.92
CA HIS A 24 2.88 -9.19 -0.09
C HIS A 24 3.75 -7.99 0.31
N TRP A 25 3.13 -6.93 0.85
CA TRP A 25 3.89 -5.79 1.38
C TRP A 25 4.44 -6.07 2.75
N CYS A 26 3.66 -6.77 3.58
CA CYS A 26 4.08 -7.27 4.87
C CYS A 26 3.56 -8.70 5.04
N GLU A 27 4.38 -9.51 5.69
CA GLU A 27 4.09 -10.91 5.98
C GLU A 27 4.34 -11.14 7.46
N GLY A 28 3.48 -11.93 8.11
CA GLY A 28 3.60 -12.10 9.54
C GLY A 28 2.70 -13.18 10.09
N THR A 29 2.73 -13.30 11.41
CA THR A 29 1.87 -14.23 12.14
C THR A 29 1.02 -13.50 13.17
N GLN A 30 -0.23 -13.91 13.27
CA GLN A 30 -1.20 -13.42 14.23
C GLN A 30 -1.49 -14.51 15.27
N ARG A 31 -1.51 -14.15 16.56
CA ARG A 31 -1.93 -15.04 17.64
C ARG A 31 -3.46 -14.99 17.73
N VAL A 32 -4.13 -16.12 17.46
CA VAL A 32 -5.59 -16.23 17.56
C VAL A 32 -5.94 -17.32 18.57
N PRO A 33 -6.93 -17.11 19.47
CA PRO A 33 -7.38 -18.18 20.36
C PRO A 33 -7.90 -19.37 19.57
N LYS A 34 -7.51 -20.58 19.98
CA LYS A 34 -7.97 -21.83 19.34
C LYS A 34 -9.50 -21.94 19.40
N PRO A 35 -10.18 -22.23 18.28
CA PRO A 35 -11.61 -22.50 18.31
C PRO A 35 -11.91 -23.81 19.08
N SER A 36 -13.09 -23.89 19.68
CA SER A 36 -13.59 -25.10 20.34
C SER A 36 -13.86 -26.20 19.30
N CYS A 37 -13.36 -27.43 19.51
CA CYS A 37 -13.56 -28.52 18.55
C CYS A 37 -15.04 -28.83 18.33
N GLY A 38 -15.49 -28.83 17.07
CA GLY A 38 -16.77 -29.42 16.65
C GLY A 38 -16.63 -30.90 16.27
N LYS A 39 -17.75 -31.62 16.15
CA LYS A 39 -17.82 -33.10 16.02
C LYS A 39 -17.07 -33.74 14.83
N GLU A 40 -16.53 -32.98 13.88
CA GLU A 40 -15.96 -33.53 12.63
C GLU A 40 -14.52 -33.12 12.25
N LYS A 41 -13.79 -32.29 13.01
CA LYS A 41 -12.38 -32.00 12.66
C LYS A 41 -11.46 -31.98 13.89
N LYS A 42 -10.41 -32.81 13.84
CA LYS A 42 -9.52 -33.20 14.94
C LYS A 42 -8.10 -32.60 14.87
N THR A 43 -7.90 -31.51 14.13
CA THR A 43 -6.59 -30.84 14.05
C THR A 43 -6.72 -29.39 14.52
N ASN A 44 -5.86 -28.97 15.46
CA ASN A 44 -5.70 -27.60 15.97
C ASN A 44 -6.94 -26.99 16.67
N CYS A 45 -7.60 -27.74 17.56
CA CYS A 45 -8.72 -27.23 18.33
C CYS A 45 -8.62 -27.67 19.81
N LEU A 46 -9.23 -26.90 20.71
CA LEU A 46 -9.26 -27.23 22.14
C LEU A 46 -10.36 -28.26 22.40
N ASN A 47 -9.97 -29.45 22.80
CA ASN A 47 -10.90 -30.53 23.12
C ASN A 47 -11.31 -30.41 24.59
N TYR A 48 -12.43 -29.75 24.85
CA TYR A 48 -12.98 -29.65 26.21
C TYR A 48 -13.81 -30.89 26.62
N SER A 49 -13.88 -31.91 25.75
CA SER A 49 -14.74 -33.08 25.95
C SER A 49 -13.90 -34.31 26.29
N GLY A 50 -14.12 -34.83 27.49
CA GLY A 50 -13.64 -36.14 27.93
C GLY A 50 -14.06 -37.24 26.96
N ASN A 51 -13.20 -38.25 26.84
CA ASN A 51 -13.47 -39.42 26.03
C ASN A 51 -14.74 -40.13 26.54
N GLU A 52 -15.82 -40.04 25.76
CA GLU A 52 -16.92 -40.99 25.84
C GLU A 52 -16.43 -42.34 25.31
N THR A 53 -15.82 -43.13 26.18
CA THR A 53 -15.91 -44.60 26.11
C THR A 53 -15.88 -45.18 27.52
N ALA A 54 -17.07 -45.58 27.95
CA ALA A 54 -17.39 -46.58 28.96
C ALA A 54 -17.01 -46.32 30.43
N ASN A 55 -18.09 -46.18 31.20
CA ASN A 55 -18.31 -46.50 32.60
C ASN A 55 -18.01 -45.47 33.71
N GLU A 56 -19.01 -45.41 34.59
CA GLU A 56 -19.04 -44.89 35.96
C GLU A 56 -19.22 -43.39 36.18
N THR A 57 -20.48 -43.03 36.43
CA THR A 57 -20.95 -42.22 37.57
C THR A 57 -19.94 -41.24 38.16
N ASN A 58 -19.98 -39.97 37.74
CA ASN A 58 -19.76 -38.79 38.59
C ASN A 58 -19.98 -37.51 37.77
N GLN A 59 -21.07 -36.80 38.02
CA GLN A 59 -21.41 -35.54 37.33
C GLN A 59 -20.60 -34.32 37.79
N ASN A 60 -19.51 -34.49 38.56
CA ASN A 60 -18.69 -33.39 39.08
C ASN A 60 -17.18 -33.60 38.86
N VAL A 61 -16.76 -34.13 37.71
CA VAL A 61 -15.33 -34.12 37.36
C VAL A 61 -15.01 -32.81 36.64
N VAL A 62 -14.48 -31.84 37.39
CA VAL A 62 -13.87 -30.62 36.84
C VAL A 62 -12.65 -31.04 36.03
N HIS A 63 -12.74 -30.94 34.71
CA HIS A 63 -11.62 -31.26 33.83
C HIS A 63 -10.56 -30.15 33.94
N TYR A 64 -9.47 -30.42 34.65
CA TYR A 64 -8.29 -29.55 34.66
C TYR A 64 -7.51 -29.78 33.36
N SER A 65 -7.71 -28.90 32.38
CA SER A 65 -6.81 -28.77 31.24
C SER A 65 -5.50 -28.12 31.72
N TRP A 66 -4.41 -28.89 31.83
CA TRP A 66 -3.07 -28.38 32.15
C TRP A 66 -2.31 -27.82 30.93
N GLU A 67 -3.02 -27.44 29.87
CA GLU A 67 -2.43 -26.73 28.73
C GLU A 67 -1.78 -25.42 29.22
N THR A 68 -0.49 -25.27 28.95
CA THR A 68 0.28 -24.09 29.36
C THR A 68 -0.36 -22.87 28.68
N GLY A 69 -0.24 -21.68 29.27
CA GLY A 69 -0.92 -20.49 28.77
C GLY A 69 -0.73 -20.21 27.26
N ASP A 70 0.36 -20.69 26.67
CA ASP A 70 0.72 -20.57 25.25
C ASP A 70 0.05 -21.64 24.33
N ASP A 71 -0.34 -22.80 24.86
CA ASP A 71 -0.97 -23.89 24.08
C ASP A 71 -2.42 -23.55 23.67
N ARG A 72 -3.00 -22.48 24.22
CA ARG A 72 -4.37 -22.03 23.91
C ARG A 72 -4.47 -21.19 22.63
N PHE A 73 -3.33 -20.83 22.04
CA PHE A 73 -3.27 -19.96 20.86
C PHE A 73 -2.73 -20.72 19.64
N LEU A 74 -3.18 -20.30 18.46
CA LEU A 74 -2.61 -20.70 17.18
C LEU A 74 -1.96 -19.50 16.53
N PHE A 75 -0.83 -19.75 15.88
CA PHE A 75 -0.21 -18.79 14.99
C PHE A 75 -0.81 -18.95 13.61
N ARG A 76 -1.43 -17.88 13.11
CA ARG A 76 -2.00 -17.83 11.76
C ARG A 76 -1.16 -16.91 10.90
N TYR A 77 -0.63 -17.45 9.80
CA TYR A 77 0.11 -16.66 8.83
C TYR A 77 -0.85 -15.74 8.06
N PHE A 78 -0.40 -14.52 7.81
CA PHE A 78 -1.11 -13.55 6.99
C PHE A 78 -0.14 -12.79 6.10
N HIS A 79 -0.63 -12.42 4.92
CA HIS A 79 0.02 -11.48 4.02
C HIS A 79 -0.91 -10.29 3.78
N THR A 80 -0.33 -9.10 3.72
CA THR A 80 -1.10 -7.86 3.57
C THR A 80 -0.45 -6.97 2.54
N GLY A 81 -1.25 -6.51 1.58
CA GLY A 81 -0.89 -5.48 0.62
C GLY A 81 -1.75 -4.25 0.77
N ILE A 82 -1.68 -3.38 -0.24
CA ILE A 82 -2.38 -2.08 -0.24
C ILE A 82 -3.91 -2.28 -0.27
N TRP A 83 -4.38 -3.27 -1.03
CA TRP A 83 -5.80 -3.46 -1.33
C TRP A 83 -6.47 -4.56 -0.51
N TYR A 84 -5.73 -5.64 -0.28
CA TYR A 84 -6.23 -6.87 0.33
C TYR A 84 -5.25 -7.38 1.39
N SER A 85 -5.82 -7.94 2.45
CA SER A 85 -5.13 -8.70 3.47
C SER A 85 -5.71 -10.11 3.49
N CYS A 86 -4.85 -11.10 3.30
CA CYS A 86 -5.23 -12.49 3.21
C CYS A 86 -4.63 -13.27 4.37
N GLU A 87 -5.46 -14.08 5.00
CA GLU A 87 -5.12 -14.87 6.18
C GLU A 87 -5.27 -16.35 5.84
N GLU A 88 -4.35 -17.19 6.27
CA GLU A 88 -4.44 -18.64 6.04
C GLU A 88 -5.62 -19.26 6.80
N ASN A 89 -6.36 -20.18 6.17
CA ASN A 89 -7.53 -20.79 6.82
C ASN A 89 -7.12 -21.92 7.77
N ILE A 90 -7.55 -21.83 9.03
CA ILE A 90 -7.26 -22.84 10.07
C ILE A 90 -8.03 -24.15 9.81
N ASN A 91 -9.18 -24.08 9.14
CA ASN A 91 -10.14 -25.20 9.07
C ASN A 91 -10.22 -25.89 7.69
N ALA A 92 -9.55 -25.36 6.66
CA ALA A 92 -9.53 -25.93 5.31
C ALA A 92 -8.27 -25.48 4.54
N ALA A 93 -7.92 -26.19 3.46
CA ALA A 93 -6.88 -25.74 2.54
C ALA A 93 -7.36 -24.47 1.79
N GLY A 94 -6.67 -23.35 1.97
CA GLY A 94 -6.95 -22.08 1.28
C GLY A 94 -6.69 -20.85 2.14
N GLU A 95 -6.79 -19.68 1.53
CA GLU A 95 -6.64 -18.37 2.16
C GLU A 95 -7.96 -17.59 2.17
N LYS A 96 -8.22 -16.84 3.24
CA LYS A 96 -9.37 -15.95 3.36
C LYS A 96 -8.90 -14.52 3.22
N CYS A 97 -9.22 -13.89 2.09
CA CYS A 97 -8.90 -12.50 1.82
C CYS A 97 -10.01 -11.54 2.25
N ARG A 98 -9.62 -10.40 2.84
CA ARG A 98 -10.48 -9.26 3.19
C ARG A 98 -9.86 -7.98 2.64
N SER A 99 -10.67 -6.95 2.39
CA SER A 99 -10.11 -5.66 1.96
C SER A 99 -9.37 -4.97 3.11
N PHE A 100 -8.21 -4.39 2.81
CA PHE A 100 -7.41 -3.65 3.81
C PHE A 100 -8.18 -2.43 4.37
N ILE A 101 -9.07 -1.84 3.58
CA ILE A 101 -9.88 -0.68 3.98
C ILE A 101 -10.89 -1.03 5.09
N ASP A 102 -11.30 -2.30 5.18
CA ASP A 102 -12.25 -2.74 6.22
C ASP A 102 -11.61 -2.96 7.59
N LEU A 103 -10.28 -3.10 7.63
CA LEU A 103 -9.48 -3.26 8.83
C LEU A 103 -9.28 -1.94 9.59
N ALA A 104 -9.46 -0.80 8.93
CA ALA A 104 -9.46 0.50 9.59
C ALA A 104 -10.66 0.60 10.57
N PRO A 105 -10.46 1.13 11.79
CA PRO A 105 -11.48 1.12 12.84
C PRO A 105 -12.79 1.78 12.38
N ALA A 106 -13.92 1.17 12.75
CA ALA A 106 -15.29 1.52 12.32
C ALA A 106 -15.68 3.00 12.51
N SER A 107 -14.96 3.73 13.38
CA SER A 107 -15.11 5.17 13.64
C SER A 107 -14.94 6.07 12.40
N GLU A 108 -14.25 5.60 11.34
CA GLU A 108 -13.94 6.43 10.16
C GLU A 108 -14.71 6.05 8.87
N LYS A 109 -15.44 4.93 8.85
CA LYS A 109 -16.13 4.41 7.64
C LYS A 109 -17.14 5.40 7.03
N ALA A 110 -17.67 6.33 7.83
CA ALA A 110 -18.65 7.34 7.40
C ALA A 110 -18.04 8.62 6.77
N LYS A 111 -16.71 8.77 6.73
CA LYS A 111 -16.04 10.02 6.27
C LYS A 111 -15.27 9.89 4.95
N ALA A 112 -15.18 8.69 4.37
CA ALA A 112 -14.27 8.42 3.24
C ALA A 112 -14.80 8.81 1.84
N PHE A 113 -16.11 9.07 1.68
CA PHE A 113 -16.68 9.36 0.36
C PHE A 113 -16.72 10.88 0.08
N PHE A 114 -15.63 11.37 -0.55
CA PHE A 114 -15.51 12.62 -1.32
C PHE A 114 -15.47 13.99 -0.59
N PRO A 115 -14.29 14.65 -0.54
CA PRO A 115 -14.21 16.12 -0.46
C PRO A 115 -13.84 16.78 -1.80
N PHE A 116 -13.24 16.07 -2.76
CA PHE A 116 -12.64 16.72 -3.95
C PHE A 116 -13.65 17.21 -4.99
N TYR A 117 -14.72 16.46 -5.27
CA TYR A 117 -15.67 16.85 -6.33
C TYR A 117 -16.57 18.04 -5.95
N LYS A 118 -16.89 18.22 -4.66
CA LYS A 118 -17.76 19.32 -4.23
C LYS A 118 -17.04 20.67 -4.12
N CYS A 119 -15.71 20.68 -4.03
CA CYS A 119 -14.97 21.94 -3.96
C CYS A 119 -14.83 22.61 -5.34
N HIS A 120 -14.75 21.80 -6.41
CA HIS A 120 -14.58 22.33 -7.78
C HIS A 120 -15.84 23.03 -8.30
N HIS A 121 -17.03 22.57 -7.89
CA HIS A 121 -18.31 23.15 -8.34
C HIS A 121 -18.61 24.54 -7.73
N CYS A 122 -17.91 24.94 -6.66
CA CYS A 122 -18.01 26.30 -6.11
C CYS A 122 -17.05 27.31 -6.79
N CYS A 123 -15.92 26.87 -7.35
CA CYS A 123 -14.96 27.78 -7.96
C CYS A 123 -15.39 28.25 -9.35
N PHE A 124 -16.03 27.40 -10.15
CA PHE A 124 -16.30 27.72 -11.56
C PHE A 124 -17.51 28.66 -11.79
N LEU A 125 -18.46 28.72 -10.86
CA LEU A 125 -19.64 29.62 -10.98
C LEU A 125 -19.44 31.02 -10.39
N SER A 126 -18.28 31.32 -9.79
CA SER A 126 -18.12 32.49 -8.91
C SER A 126 -17.36 33.67 -9.50
N TYR A 127 -17.17 33.73 -10.83
CA TYR A 127 -16.50 34.88 -11.49
C TYR A 127 -17.30 36.20 -11.39
N LEU A 128 -18.46 36.24 -10.72
CA LEU A 128 -19.38 37.39 -10.77
C LEU A 128 -19.73 38.08 -9.44
N THR A 129 -19.37 37.62 -8.25
CA THR A 129 -19.61 38.42 -7.03
C THR A 129 -18.61 38.14 -5.91
N ALA A 130 -17.72 39.10 -5.66
CA ALA A 130 -16.62 39.04 -4.70
C ALA A 130 -17.00 39.24 -3.21
N GLN A 131 -18.15 38.73 -2.73
CA GLN A 131 -18.63 39.20 -1.40
C GLN A 131 -19.37 38.21 -0.48
N GLN A 132 -19.11 36.90 -0.51
CA GLN A 132 -19.45 36.05 0.67
C GLN A 132 -18.80 34.65 0.65
N CYS A 133 -17.47 34.54 0.77
CA CYS A 133 -16.83 33.24 1.02
C CYS A 133 -16.39 33.14 2.48
N LYS A 134 -17.31 32.80 3.39
CA LYS A 134 -17.01 32.41 4.79
C LYS A 134 -16.39 31.00 4.83
N HIS A 135 -15.28 30.81 4.11
CA HIS A 135 -14.69 29.52 3.76
C HIS A 135 -13.59 29.04 4.72
N LEU A 136 -13.76 29.26 6.04
CA LEU A 136 -12.83 28.69 7.05
C LEU A 136 -13.14 27.22 7.38
N ALA A 137 -14.32 26.72 7.03
CA ALA A 137 -14.74 25.34 7.30
C ALA A 137 -14.19 24.30 6.31
N CYS A 138 -13.78 24.72 5.10
CA CYS A 138 -13.24 23.83 4.07
C CYS A 138 -11.79 23.37 4.35
N PRO A 139 -10.84 24.27 4.71
CA PRO A 139 -9.50 23.82 5.11
C PRO A 139 -9.56 23.00 6.39
N LEU A 140 -10.42 23.35 7.36
CA LEU A 140 -10.57 22.55 8.58
C LEU A 140 -11.10 21.14 8.30
N ARG A 141 -12.09 20.96 7.42
CA ARG A 141 -12.59 19.62 7.04
C ARG A 141 -11.57 18.81 6.26
N ALA A 142 -10.82 19.44 5.37
CA ALA A 142 -9.73 18.78 4.64
C ALA A 142 -8.61 18.37 5.60
N VAL A 143 -8.18 19.26 6.50
CA VAL A 143 -7.17 18.96 7.53
C VAL A 143 -7.66 17.87 8.49
N LEU A 144 -8.92 17.90 8.92
CA LEU A 144 -9.52 16.87 9.78
C LEU A 144 -9.63 15.51 9.07
N TRP A 145 -9.83 15.50 7.75
CA TRP A 145 -9.83 14.28 6.94
C TRP A 145 -8.42 13.72 6.73
N ILE A 146 -7.44 14.59 6.47
CA ILE A 146 -6.01 14.22 6.41
C ILE A 146 -5.53 13.68 7.76
N SER A 147 -6.10 14.15 8.87
CA SER A 147 -5.76 13.67 10.22
C SER A 147 -6.33 12.30 10.57
N SER A 148 -7.18 11.73 9.70
CA SER A 148 -7.78 10.40 9.89
C SER A 148 -6.92 9.33 9.21
N GLN A 149 -6.83 8.13 9.82
CA GLN A 149 -6.01 7.02 9.30
C GLN A 149 -6.41 6.66 7.86
N SER A 150 -7.72 6.69 7.59
CA SER A 150 -8.28 6.46 6.26
C SER A 150 -7.84 7.53 5.26
N GLY A 151 -7.78 8.81 5.67
CA GLY A 151 -7.37 9.90 4.79
C GLY A 151 -5.90 9.81 4.38
N VAL A 152 -4.99 9.49 5.31
CA VAL A 152 -3.57 9.30 5.01
C VAL A 152 -3.34 8.10 4.09
N LEU A 153 -4.10 7.01 4.28
CA LEU A 153 -4.06 5.85 3.37
C LEU A 153 -4.48 6.24 1.95
N TRP A 154 -5.59 6.96 1.79
CA TRP A 154 -6.04 7.43 0.47
C TRP A 154 -5.05 8.37 -0.19
N LEU A 155 -4.43 9.28 0.56
CA LEU A 155 -3.36 10.12 0.04
C LEU A 155 -2.18 9.27 -0.45
N SER A 156 -1.86 8.18 0.25
CA SER A 156 -0.76 7.29 -0.12
C SER A 156 -1.09 6.56 -1.43
N VAL A 157 -2.30 6.01 -1.54
CA VAL A 157 -2.79 5.38 -2.78
C VAL A 157 -2.79 6.36 -3.95
N VAL A 158 -3.29 7.58 -3.75
CA VAL A 158 -3.30 8.61 -4.80
C VAL A 158 -1.87 8.99 -5.19
N SER A 159 -0.96 9.14 -4.24
CA SER A 159 0.44 9.46 -4.53
C SER A 159 1.17 8.34 -5.29
N GLU A 160 0.87 7.08 -4.98
CA GLU A 160 1.42 5.91 -5.65
C GLU A 160 0.88 5.79 -7.09
N VAL A 161 -0.41 6.06 -7.29
CA VAL A 161 -1.01 6.13 -8.64
C VAL A 161 -0.39 7.27 -9.45
N LEU A 162 -0.22 8.46 -8.85
CA LEU A 162 0.46 9.58 -9.50
C LEU A 162 1.91 9.25 -9.86
N TYR A 163 2.62 8.53 -8.98
CA TYR A 163 3.98 8.04 -9.24
C TYR A 163 4.03 7.15 -10.48
N ILE A 164 3.15 6.14 -10.58
CA ILE A 164 3.06 5.24 -11.74
C ILE A 164 2.71 6.02 -13.01
N MET A 165 1.74 6.94 -12.94
CA MET A 165 1.32 7.73 -14.10
C MET A 165 2.47 8.61 -14.64
N LEU A 166 3.23 9.25 -13.74
CA LEU A 166 4.39 10.06 -14.14
C LEU A 166 5.53 9.19 -14.71
N LEU A 167 5.73 7.98 -14.20
CA LEU A 167 6.67 7.01 -14.78
C LEU A 167 6.25 6.60 -16.21
N VAL A 168 4.97 6.34 -16.45
CA VAL A 168 4.45 6.02 -17.79
C VAL A 168 4.67 7.18 -18.75
N VAL A 169 4.40 8.41 -18.33
CA VAL A 169 4.65 9.62 -19.14
C VAL A 169 6.15 9.77 -19.42
N GLY A 170 7.01 9.63 -18.40
CA GLY A 170 8.47 9.69 -18.56
C GLY A 170 9.01 8.63 -19.52
N PHE A 171 8.59 7.38 -19.37
CA PHE A 171 8.94 6.29 -20.29
C PHE A 171 8.47 6.58 -21.72
N SER A 172 7.24 7.06 -21.89
CA SER A 172 6.70 7.42 -23.21
C SER A 172 7.53 8.51 -23.90
N LEU A 173 7.94 9.54 -23.16
CA LEU A 173 8.80 10.61 -23.69
C LEU A 173 10.19 10.09 -24.09
N MET A 174 10.80 9.21 -23.29
CA MET A 174 12.09 8.59 -23.64
C MET A 174 11.97 7.62 -24.83
N CYS A 175 10.84 6.92 -24.99
CA CYS A 175 10.57 6.13 -26.18
C CYS A 175 10.43 7.03 -27.42
N LEU A 176 9.71 8.15 -27.33
CA LEU A 176 9.58 9.10 -28.44
C LEU A 176 10.94 9.64 -28.88
N GLU A 177 11.86 9.91 -27.94
CA GLU A 177 13.24 10.30 -28.26
C GLU A 177 13.98 9.23 -29.07
N LEU A 178 13.77 7.93 -28.76
CA LEU A 178 14.38 6.83 -29.52
C LEU A 178 13.79 6.69 -30.94
N PHE A 179 12.48 6.93 -31.12
CA PHE A 179 11.80 6.73 -32.40
C PHE A 179 11.82 7.95 -33.33
N HIS A 180 11.84 9.19 -32.82
CA HIS A 180 11.74 10.43 -33.59
C HIS A 180 13.07 11.22 -33.71
N SER A 181 14.19 10.52 -33.94
CA SER A 181 15.56 11.09 -33.96
C SER A 181 15.89 12.04 -35.14
N SER A 182 14.89 12.61 -35.83
CA SER A 182 15.11 13.42 -37.05
C SER A 182 15.65 14.83 -36.79
N SER A 183 15.40 15.42 -35.62
CA SER A 183 15.81 16.79 -35.28
C SER A 183 16.40 16.87 -33.88
N VAL A 184 17.64 17.35 -33.77
CA VAL A 184 18.35 17.37 -32.48
C VAL A 184 17.77 18.38 -31.49
N ILE A 185 17.13 19.44 -32.00
CA ILE A 185 16.48 20.49 -31.21
C ILE A 185 15.21 19.98 -30.50
N ASP A 186 14.43 19.10 -31.15
CA ASP A 186 13.23 18.52 -30.55
C ASP A 186 13.60 17.41 -29.55
N GLY A 187 14.67 16.65 -29.84
CA GLY A 187 15.25 15.70 -28.88
C GLY A 187 15.69 16.38 -27.58
N LEU A 188 16.32 17.56 -27.65
CA LEU A 188 16.74 18.31 -26.46
C LEU A 188 15.56 18.72 -25.57
N LYS A 189 14.46 19.20 -26.17
CA LYS A 189 13.24 19.57 -25.43
C LYS A 189 12.57 18.35 -24.79
N LEU A 190 12.43 17.25 -25.54
CA LEU A 190 11.83 16.01 -25.04
C LEU A 190 12.62 15.42 -23.88
N ASN A 191 13.96 15.40 -23.98
CA ASN A 191 14.83 14.89 -22.92
C ASN A 191 14.74 15.73 -21.63
N ALA A 192 14.61 17.06 -21.76
CA ALA A 192 14.37 17.94 -20.62
C ALA A 192 13.03 17.66 -19.92
N PHE A 193 11.95 17.51 -20.68
CA PHE A 193 10.64 17.15 -20.12
C PHE A 193 10.66 15.75 -19.48
N ALA A 194 11.27 14.77 -20.14
CA ALA A 194 11.42 13.42 -19.61
C ALA A 194 12.17 13.41 -18.28
N ALA A 195 13.26 14.19 -18.16
CA ALA A 195 14.00 14.35 -16.92
C ALA A 195 13.12 14.93 -15.80
N VAL A 196 12.39 16.02 -16.07
CA VAL A 196 11.52 16.66 -15.06
C VAL A 196 10.45 15.71 -14.57
N PHE A 197 9.72 15.03 -15.47
CA PHE A 197 8.68 14.08 -15.07
C PHE A 197 9.25 12.89 -14.27
N THR A 198 10.43 12.39 -14.64
CA THR A 198 11.10 11.28 -13.92
C THR A 198 11.65 11.71 -12.55
N VAL A 199 12.08 12.97 -12.38
CA VAL A 199 12.45 13.52 -11.06
C VAL A 199 11.21 13.67 -10.18
N LEU A 200 10.14 14.26 -10.72
CA LEU A 200 8.90 14.49 -9.99
C LEU A 200 8.26 13.17 -9.55
N SER A 201 8.29 12.15 -10.41
CA SER A 201 7.84 10.80 -10.05
C SER A 201 8.65 10.25 -8.89
N GLY A 202 9.99 10.30 -8.93
CA GLY A 202 10.85 9.81 -7.86
C GLY A 202 10.59 10.49 -6.51
N LEU A 203 10.44 11.83 -6.50
CA LEU A 203 10.13 12.58 -5.29
C LEU A 203 8.77 12.19 -4.69
N LEU A 204 7.74 12.05 -5.53
CA LEU A 204 6.41 11.63 -5.08
C LEU A 204 6.41 10.17 -4.60
N GLY A 205 7.11 9.27 -5.30
CA GLY A 205 7.25 7.86 -4.91
C GLY A 205 7.94 7.69 -3.57
N MET A 206 9.01 8.45 -3.29
CA MET A 206 9.67 8.43 -1.98
C MET A 206 8.70 8.78 -0.84
N VAL A 207 7.92 9.86 -1.01
CA VAL A 207 6.94 10.28 -0.01
C VAL A 207 5.81 9.25 0.09
N ALA A 208 5.34 8.69 -1.03
CA ALA A 208 4.29 7.68 -1.08
C ALA A 208 4.66 6.41 -0.29
N HIS A 209 5.84 5.85 -0.55
CA HIS A 209 6.34 4.64 0.11
C HIS A 209 6.59 4.86 1.61
N MET A 210 7.14 6.03 1.98
CA MET A 210 7.31 6.40 3.39
C MET A 210 5.94 6.55 4.07
N MET A 211 5.01 7.25 3.45
CA MET A 211 3.69 7.47 4.03
C MET A 211 2.91 6.16 4.19
N TYR A 212 2.98 5.25 3.21
CA TYR A 212 2.35 3.93 3.31
C TYR A 212 2.89 3.12 4.50
N THR A 213 4.23 3.06 4.64
CA THR A 213 4.83 2.31 5.75
C THR A 213 4.55 2.91 7.11
N GLN A 214 4.52 4.24 7.23
CA GLN A 214 4.13 4.90 8.47
C GLN A 214 2.66 4.61 8.83
N VAL A 215 1.73 4.70 7.87
CA VAL A 215 0.33 4.34 8.09
C VAL A 215 0.23 2.89 8.55
N PHE A 216 0.92 1.97 7.89
CA PHE A 216 0.89 0.56 8.25
C PHE A 216 1.41 0.31 9.67
N GLN A 217 2.55 0.92 10.04
CA GLN A 217 3.10 0.84 11.40
C GLN A 217 2.12 1.38 12.47
N VAL A 218 1.43 2.48 12.16
CA VAL A 218 0.40 3.06 13.03
C VAL A 218 -0.82 2.14 13.11
N THR A 219 -1.27 1.54 12.00
CA THR A 219 -2.39 0.59 11.98
C THR A 219 -2.07 -0.68 12.76
N VAL A 220 -0.83 -1.18 12.70
CA VAL A 220 -0.37 -2.34 13.47
C VAL A 220 -0.28 -2.03 14.98
N SER A 221 0.20 -0.84 15.33
CA SER A 221 0.35 -0.45 16.74
C SER A 221 -0.96 -0.01 17.39
N LEU A 222 -1.89 0.60 16.66
CA LEU A 222 -3.18 1.10 17.19
C LEU A 222 -4.38 0.24 16.76
N GLY A 223 -4.14 -0.84 16.01
CA GLY A 223 -5.19 -1.77 15.58
C GLY A 223 -5.88 -2.47 16.75
N PRO A 224 -7.09 -3.00 16.54
CA PRO A 224 -7.81 -3.77 17.55
C PRO A 224 -6.99 -4.99 18.00
N GLU A 225 -7.13 -5.41 19.26
CA GLU A 225 -6.29 -6.48 19.83
C GLU A 225 -6.38 -7.79 19.05
N ASP A 226 -7.54 -8.10 18.46
CA ASP A 226 -7.76 -9.28 17.65
C ASP A 226 -7.03 -9.24 16.28
N TRP A 227 -6.66 -8.05 15.80
CA TRP A 227 -5.94 -7.90 14.54
C TRP A 227 -4.43 -7.76 14.72
N ARG A 228 -3.97 -7.29 15.89
CA ARG A 228 -2.58 -6.95 16.13
C ARG A 228 -1.65 -8.17 15.88
N PRO A 229 -0.70 -8.06 14.93
CA PRO A 229 0.23 -9.16 14.64
C PRO A 229 1.21 -9.38 15.79
N HIS A 230 1.61 -10.63 15.98
CA HIS A 230 2.59 -11.00 17.00
C HIS A 230 4.02 -10.76 16.53
N SER A 231 4.30 -11.14 15.28
CA SER A 231 5.53 -10.84 14.56
C SER A 231 5.17 -10.55 13.10
N TRP A 232 5.87 -9.60 12.50
CA TRP A 232 5.69 -9.24 11.10
C TRP A 232 7.00 -8.70 10.53
N ASP A 233 7.23 -8.98 9.26
CA ASP A 233 8.38 -8.52 8.48
C ASP A 233 7.90 -7.87 7.17
N TYR A 234 8.76 -7.07 6.56
CA TYR A 234 8.49 -6.49 5.24
C TYR A 234 8.56 -7.59 4.17
N GLY A 235 7.55 -7.66 3.31
CA GLY A 235 7.48 -8.60 2.21
C GLY A 235 8.31 -8.17 1.00
N TRP A 236 8.39 -9.03 0.00
CA TRP A 236 9.17 -8.80 -1.23
C TRP A 236 8.70 -7.57 -2.03
N SER A 237 7.41 -7.25 -1.95
CA SER A 237 6.80 -6.12 -2.65
C SER A 237 7.32 -4.78 -2.16
N PHE A 238 7.62 -4.70 -0.86
CA PHE A 238 8.26 -3.53 -0.27
C PHE A 238 9.66 -3.33 -0.88
N CYS A 239 10.45 -4.40 -1.00
CA CYS A 239 11.76 -4.35 -1.66
C CYS A 239 11.63 -3.92 -3.13
N LEU A 240 10.62 -4.40 -3.86
CA LEU A 240 10.35 -3.97 -5.25
C LEU A 240 10.00 -2.47 -5.34
N ALA A 241 9.23 -1.93 -4.39
CA ALA A 241 8.91 -0.50 -4.35
C ALA A 241 10.19 0.36 -4.22
N TRP A 242 11.08 0.02 -3.29
CA TRP A 242 12.39 0.71 -3.16
C TRP A 242 13.31 0.49 -4.35
N GLY A 243 13.29 -0.72 -4.92
CA GLY A 243 13.99 -1.03 -6.15
C GLY A 243 13.51 -0.14 -7.30
N SER A 244 12.20 0.06 -7.42
CA SER A 244 11.58 0.95 -8.40
C SER A 244 12.01 2.40 -8.20
N PHE A 245 11.93 2.92 -6.97
CA PHE A 245 12.38 4.27 -6.64
C PHE A 245 13.85 4.46 -7.04
N THR A 246 14.71 3.51 -6.70
CA THR A 246 16.14 3.56 -7.03
C THR A 246 16.37 3.55 -8.54
N CYS A 247 15.67 2.68 -9.27
CA CYS A 247 15.74 2.63 -10.73
C CYS A 247 15.26 3.93 -11.38
N CYS A 248 14.17 4.52 -10.87
CA CYS A 248 13.65 5.80 -11.32
C CYS A 248 14.66 6.94 -11.09
N MET A 249 15.28 7.02 -9.92
CA MET A 249 16.29 8.03 -9.62
C MET A 249 17.54 7.85 -10.49
N ALA A 250 17.99 6.61 -10.69
CA ALA A 250 19.11 6.31 -11.59
C ALA A 250 18.79 6.68 -13.05
N ALA A 251 17.57 6.41 -13.52
CA ALA A 251 17.10 6.80 -14.85
C ALA A 251 17.06 8.33 -14.99
N SER A 252 16.55 9.03 -13.99
CA SER A 252 16.53 10.50 -13.93
C SER A 252 17.93 11.11 -14.05
N VAL A 253 18.89 10.65 -13.24
CA VAL A 253 20.29 11.12 -13.28
C VAL A 253 20.92 10.83 -14.65
N THR A 254 20.66 9.66 -15.22
CA THR A 254 21.17 9.29 -16.55
C THR A 254 20.61 10.20 -17.65
N THR A 255 19.33 10.56 -17.54
CA THR A 255 18.61 11.45 -18.46
C THR A 255 19.17 12.87 -18.38
N LEU A 256 19.30 13.41 -17.16
CA LEU A 256 19.90 14.73 -16.91
C LEU A 256 21.35 14.82 -17.39
N ASN A 257 22.17 13.80 -17.12
CA ASN A 257 23.56 13.77 -17.59
C ASN A 257 23.64 13.75 -19.12
N SER A 258 22.71 13.08 -19.78
CA SER A 258 22.63 13.06 -21.24
C SER A 258 22.21 14.43 -21.77
N TYR A 259 21.20 15.06 -21.17
CA TYR A 259 20.76 16.42 -21.49
C TYR A 259 21.91 17.43 -21.39
N THR A 260 22.59 17.50 -20.23
CA THR A 260 23.69 18.45 -20.01
C THR A 260 24.81 18.26 -21.03
N LYS A 261 25.17 17.01 -21.34
CA LYS A 261 26.20 16.73 -22.35
C LYS A 261 25.79 17.24 -23.74
N THR A 262 24.54 17.00 -24.15
CA THR A 262 24.05 17.50 -25.44
C THR A 262 24.06 19.03 -25.51
N VAL A 263 23.66 19.73 -24.43
CA VAL A 263 23.71 21.21 -24.37
C VAL A 263 25.13 21.74 -24.54
N ILE A 264 26.13 21.08 -23.94
CA ILE A 264 27.53 21.50 -24.03
C ILE A 264 28.08 21.29 -25.44
N GLU A 265 27.73 20.19 -26.12
CA GLU A 265 28.17 19.93 -27.50
C GLU A 265 27.57 20.91 -28.52
N PHE A 266 26.41 21.51 -28.22
CA PHE A 266 25.76 22.52 -29.08
C PHE A 266 26.22 23.96 -28.84
N ARG A 267 27.00 24.21 -27.79
CA ARG A 267 27.49 25.54 -27.43
C ARG A 267 28.90 25.77 -27.94
#